data_AF-A0A7S1UT04-F1
#
_entry.id   AF-A0A7S1UT04-F1
#
_cell.length_a   1.000
_cell.length_b   1.000
_cell.length_c   1.000
_cell.angle_alpha   90.00
_cell.angle_beta   90.00
_cell.angle_gamma   90.00
#
_symmetry.space_group_name_H-M   'P 1'
#
loop_
_entity.id
_entity.type
_entity.pdbx_description
1 polymer ?
#
loop_
_entity_poly.entity_id
_entity_poly.type
_entity_poly.pdbx_seq_one_letter_code
_entity_poly.pdbx_strand_id
1 'polypeptide(L)'
;SFTAYLVSVKKQSVDVVVDRRYSEFRKLDSLLRESSVVVGAAFPSPTWWSARLGKFTPSLQVAPEQHDSLVAYRLKALDVWLVEVVVLYNRNRLASPVVHQAVHEFLHSRPKAPCDCDNTVQSRSMEESLKLSNPFSFSLGSAT
;
A
#
# COMPACT_ATOMS: atom_id res chain seq x y z
N SER A 1 2.29 1.52 16.45
CA SER A 1 3.12 0.45 15.88
C SER A 1 2.55 0.06 14.51
N PHE A 2 3.40 -0.21 13.52
CA PHE A 2 2.99 -0.69 12.20
C PHE A 2 3.80 -1.92 11.81
N THR A 3 3.21 -2.83 11.02
CA THR A 3 3.90 -4.02 10.53
C THR A 3 4.38 -3.76 9.09
N ALA A 4 5.68 -3.87 8.87
CA ALA A 4 6.29 -3.90 7.54
C ALA A 4 6.58 -5.36 7.15
N TYR A 5 6.41 -5.66 5.87
CA TYR A 5 6.67 -6.96 5.25
C TYR A 5 7.86 -6.80 4.30
N LEU A 6 8.84 -7.68 4.43
CA LEU A 6 10.00 -7.73 3.54
C LEU A 6 9.63 -8.55 2.30
N VAL A 7 9.69 -7.92 1.12
CA VAL A 7 9.47 -8.60 -0.16
C VAL A 7 10.82 -8.74 -0.86
N SER A 8 11.33 -9.97 -0.99
CA SER A 8 12.52 -10.27 -1.78
C SER A 8 12.10 -10.56 -3.22
N VAL A 9 12.62 -9.76 -4.14
CA VAL A 9 12.40 -9.86 -5.58
C VAL A 9 13.70 -10.32 -6.22
N LYS A 10 13.70 -11.58 -6.68
CA LYS A 10 14.84 -12.18 -7.38
C LYS A 10 14.61 -12.10 -8.88
N LYS A 11 15.46 -11.32 -9.57
CA LYS A 11 15.47 -11.24 -11.03
C LYS A 11 16.87 -11.57 -11.52
N GLN A 12 17.03 -12.76 -12.10
CA GLN A 12 18.31 -13.28 -12.60
C GLN A 12 19.40 -13.20 -11.51
N SER A 13 20.32 -12.24 -11.61
CA SER A 13 21.47 -12.05 -10.72
C SER A 13 21.29 -10.92 -9.69
N VAL A 14 20.13 -10.25 -9.67
CA VAL A 14 19.84 -9.16 -8.75
C VAL A 14 18.76 -9.61 -7.77
N ASP A 15 19.08 -9.53 -6.48
CA ASP A 15 18.12 -9.68 -5.38
C ASP A 15 17.84 -8.28 -4.82
N VAL A 16 16.58 -7.86 -4.91
CA VAL A 16 16.12 -6.59 -4.35
C VAL A 16 15.18 -6.91 -3.21
N VAL A 17 15.48 -6.40 -2.02
CA VAL A 17 14.55 -6.45 -0.90
C VAL A 17 13.87 -5.10 -0.77
N VAL A 18 12.54 -5.09 -0.78
CA VAL A 18 11.72 -3.90 -0.59
C VAL A 18 10.81 -4.05 0.62
N ASP A 19 10.73 -2.98 1.42
CA ASP A 19 9.82 -2.90 2.55
C ASP A 19 8.43 -2.47 2.07
N ARG A 20 7.41 -3.24 2.42
CA ARG A 20 6.01 -2.93 2.09
C ARG A 20 5.11 -3.00 3.30
N ARG A 21 4.22 -2.02 3.44
CA ARG A 21 3.16 -2.02 4.45
C ARG A 21 1.90 -2.66 3.88
N TYR A 22 1.09 -3.25 4.76
CA TYR A 22 -0.21 -3.81 4.40
C TYR A 22 -1.10 -2.83 3.60
N SER A 23 -1.05 -1.54 3.91
CA SER A 23 -1.79 -0.51 3.19
C SER A 23 -1.35 -0.34 1.74
N GLU A 24 -0.09 -0.60 1.41
CA GLU A 24 0.44 -0.57 0.04
C GLU A 24 -0.08 -1.77 -0.76
N PHE A 25 -0.07 -2.98 -0.18
CA PHE A 25 -0.72 -4.15 -0.77
C PHE A 25 -2.20 -3.87 -1.04
N ARG A 26 -2.89 -3.21 -0.10
CA ARG A 26 -4.31 -2.89 -0.26
C ARG A 26 -4.57 -1.88 -1.38
N LYS A 27 -3.71 -0.86 -1.53
CA LYS A 27 -3.79 0.09 -2.64
C LYS A 27 -3.60 -0.63 -3.99
N LEU A 28 -2.65 -1.56 -4.07
CA LEU A 28 -2.43 -2.35 -5.27
C LEU A 28 -3.61 -3.26 -5.61
N ASP A 29 -4.20 -3.94 -4.62
CA ASP A 29 -5.42 -4.74 -4.79
C ASP A 29 -6.61 -3.90 -5.27
N SER A 30 -6.79 -2.69 -4.73
CA SER A 30 -7.82 -1.77 -5.24
C SER A 30 -7.62 -1.43 -6.71
N LEU A 31 -6.40 -1.05 -7.12
CA LEU A 31 -6.07 -0.73 -8.51
C LEU A 31 -6.30 -1.92 -9.47
N LEU A 32 -5.93 -3.14 -9.04
CA LEU A 32 -6.16 -4.37 -9.80
C LEU A 32 -7.66 -4.61 -10.00
N ARG A 33 -8.46 -4.46 -8.95
CA ARG A 33 -9.93 -4.62 -9.01
C ARG A 33 -10.59 -3.55 -9.88
N GLU A 34 -10.19 -2.29 -9.75
CA GLU A 34 -10.67 -1.17 -10.57
C GLU A 34 -10.38 -1.42 -12.06
N SER A 35 -9.25 -2.05 -12.36
CA SER A 35 -8.85 -2.43 -13.73
C SER A 35 -9.40 -3.78 -14.19
N SER A 36 -10.37 -4.35 -13.46
CA SER A 36 -10.99 -5.66 -13.77
C SER A 36 -9.99 -6.83 -13.87
N VAL A 37 -8.84 -6.73 -13.19
CA VAL A 37 -7.87 -7.82 -13.10
C VAL A 37 -8.33 -8.81 -12.04
N VAL A 38 -8.60 -10.04 -12.46
CA VAL A 38 -8.98 -11.13 -11.55
C VAL A 38 -7.71 -11.84 -11.07
N VAL A 39 -7.44 -11.72 -9.78
CA VAL A 39 -6.39 -12.50 -9.09
C VAL A 39 -7.05 -13.75 -8.50
N GLY A 40 -6.52 -14.94 -8.80
CA GLY A 40 -7.12 -16.20 -8.33
C GLY A 40 -7.03 -16.40 -6.82
N ALA A 41 -6.01 -15.82 -6.18
CA ALA A 41 -5.84 -15.83 -4.74
C ALA A 41 -6.67 -14.71 -4.07
N ALA A 42 -7.30 -15.04 -2.94
CA ALA A 42 -8.05 -14.07 -2.15
C ALA A 42 -7.13 -13.10 -1.42
N PHE A 43 -7.39 -11.80 -1.54
CA PHE A 43 -6.70 -10.80 -0.74
C PHE A 43 -7.11 -10.91 0.74
N PRO A 44 -6.17 -10.97 1.71
CA PRO A 44 -6.53 -11.07 3.13
C PRO A 44 -7.30 -9.82 3.55
N SER A 45 -8.49 -9.98 4.11
CA SER A 45 -9.31 -8.85 4.58
C SER A 45 -8.69 -8.20 5.82
N PRO A 46 -8.74 -6.86 5.95
CA PRO A 46 -8.35 -6.18 7.19
C PRO A 46 -9.26 -6.54 8.37
N THR A 47 -10.47 -7.05 8.09
CA THR A 47 -11.62 -7.02 9.00
C THR A 47 -11.92 -8.35 9.69
N TRP A 48 -11.39 -9.49 9.23
CA TRP A 48 -11.91 -10.80 9.68
C TRP A 48 -11.72 -11.08 11.19
N TRP A 49 -10.80 -10.35 11.85
CA TRP A 49 -10.50 -10.40 13.28
C TRP A 49 -10.90 -9.13 14.04
N SER A 50 -10.78 -7.94 13.43
CA SER A 50 -11.26 -6.69 14.02
C SER A 50 -12.78 -6.60 14.11
N ALA A 51 -13.51 -7.43 13.37
CA ALA A 51 -14.94 -7.66 13.57
C ALA A 51 -15.27 -8.50 14.83
N ARG A 52 -14.35 -9.38 15.28
CA ARG A 52 -14.56 -10.24 16.46
C ARG A 52 -14.09 -9.61 17.78
N LEU A 53 -13.09 -8.74 17.73
CA LEU A 53 -12.46 -8.17 18.94
C LEU A 53 -12.77 -6.68 19.18
N GLY A 54 -13.65 -6.08 18.38
CA GLY A 54 -13.93 -4.64 18.46
C GLY A 54 -12.81 -3.83 17.81
N LYS A 55 -13.19 -2.72 17.15
CA LYS A 55 -12.32 -1.93 16.27
C LYS A 55 -11.13 -1.23 16.94
N PHE A 56 -10.92 -1.37 18.25
CA PHE A 56 -10.03 -0.47 19.00
C PHE A 56 -9.01 -1.13 19.91
N THR A 57 -8.94 -2.46 20.02
CA THR A 57 -7.97 -3.07 20.93
C THR A 57 -6.57 -3.05 20.28
N PRO A 58 -5.59 -2.32 20.84
CA PRO A 58 -4.21 -2.43 20.38
C PRO A 58 -3.73 -3.85 20.70
N SER A 59 -3.82 -4.74 19.71
CA SER A 59 -3.51 -6.18 19.83
C SER A 59 -2.18 -6.47 20.52
N LEU A 60 -1.20 -5.57 20.41
CA LEU A 60 0.10 -5.63 21.10
C LEU A 60 0.04 -5.57 22.64
N GLN A 61 -0.97 -4.93 23.24
CA GLN A 61 -1.04 -4.73 24.70
C GLN A 61 -1.94 -5.76 25.41
N VAL A 62 -2.89 -6.36 24.70
CA VAL A 62 -3.94 -7.21 25.32
C VAL A 62 -3.81 -8.68 24.92
N ALA A 63 -3.25 -8.97 23.74
CA ALA A 63 -3.12 -10.35 23.24
C ALA A 63 -1.96 -10.49 22.23
N PRO A 64 -0.69 -10.45 22.69
CA PRO A 64 0.48 -10.51 21.81
C PRO A 64 0.54 -11.80 20.98
N GLU A 65 0.19 -12.96 21.56
CA GLU A 65 0.18 -14.24 20.82
C GLU A 65 -0.84 -14.26 19.66
N GLN A 66 -1.96 -13.56 19.83
CA GLN A 66 -2.95 -13.40 18.78
C GLN A 66 -2.44 -12.45 17.70
N HIS A 67 -1.69 -11.40 18.08
CA HIS A 67 -1.05 -10.49 17.12
C HIS A 67 -0.07 -11.23 16.20
N ASP A 68 0.82 -12.05 16.76
CA ASP A 68 1.82 -12.79 15.99
C ASP A 68 1.17 -13.83 15.06
N SER A 69 0.17 -14.54 15.56
CA SER A 69 -0.63 -15.47 14.74
C SER A 69 -1.30 -14.77 13.56
N LEU A 70 -1.76 -13.54 13.76
CA LEU A 70 -2.42 -12.74 12.74
C LEU A 70 -1.43 -12.16 11.72
N VAL A 71 -0.24 -11.74 12.17
CA VAL A 71 0.84 -11.33 11.28
C VAL A 71 1.31 -12.51 10.44
N ALA A 72 1.50 -13.69 11.02
CA ALA A 72 1.89 -14.91 10.31
C ALA A 72 0.83 -15.33 9.28
N TYR A 73 -0.45 -15.32 9.65
CA TYR A 73 -1.55 -15.57 8.71
C TYR A 73 -1.55 -14.58 7.55
N ARG A 74 -1.46 -13.27 7.85
CA ARG A 74 -1.43 -12.23 6.81
C ARG A 74 -0.22 -12.36 5.92
N LEU A 75 0.96 -12.67 6.47
CA LEU A 75 2.19 -12.89 5.69
C LEU A 75 1.96 -13.98 4.64
N LYS A 76 1.47 -15.16 5.06
CA LYS A 76 1.21 -16.27 4.14
C LYS A 76 0.16 -15.92 3.08
N ALA A 77 -0.92 -15.26 3.46
CA ALA A 77 -1.97 -14.89 2.53
C ALA A 77 -1.51 -13.82 1.51
N LEU A 78 -0.74 -12.83 1.96
CA LEU A 78 -0.15 -11.81 1.09
C LEU A 78 0.90 -12.40 0.16
N ASP A 79 1.70 -13.36 0.62
CA ASP A 79 2.69 -14.07 -0.19
C ASP A 79 2.03 -14.83 -1.34
N VAL A 80 1.02 -15.66 -1.04
CA VAL A 80 0.25 -16.39 -2.06
C VAL A 80 -0.42 -15.43 -3.06
N TRP A 81 -1.00 -14.34 -2.55
CA TRP A 81 -1.61 -13.32 -3.41
C TRP A 81 -0.59 -12.62 -4.32
N LEU A 82 0.57 -12.25 -3.79
CA LEU A 82 1.62 -11.55 -4.54
C LEU A 82 2.21 -12.44 -5.63
N VAL A 83 2.39 -13.74 -5.38
CA VAL A 83 2.84 -14.71 -6.38
C VAL A 83 1.90 -14.73 -7.58
N GLU A 84 0.58 -14.78 -7.37
CA GLU A 84 -0.41 -14.74 -8.45
C GLU A 84 -0.36 -13.42 -9.24
N VAL A 85 -0.22 -12.29 -8.55
CA VAL A 85 -0.04 -10.97 -9.20
C VAL A 85 1.20 -10.95 -10.08
N VAL A 86 2.32 -11.49 -9.58
CA VAL A 86 3.58 -11.57 -10.34
C VAL A 86 3.47 -12.51 -11.53
N VAL A 87 2.73 -13.61 -11.42
CA VAL A 87 2.43 -14.51 -12.55
C VAL A 87 1.67 -13.75 -13.64
N LEU A 88 0.66 -12.97 -13.28
CA LEU A 88 -0.08 -12.13 -14.23
C LEU A 88 0.81 -11.04 -14.87
N TYR A 89 1.67 -10.41 -14.06
CA TYR A 89 2.65 -9.43 -14.51
C TYR A 89 3.62 -10.01 -15.54
N ASN A 90 4.27 -11.14 -15.22
CA ASN A 90 5.25 -11.80 -16.09
C ASN A 90 4.63 -12.35 -17.38
N ARG A 91 3.35 -12.74 -17.36
CA ARG A 91 2.60 -13.19 -18.54
C ARG A 91 2.03 -12.05 -19.38
N ASN A 92 2.31 -10.79 -19.03
CA ASN A 92 1.72 -9.60 -19.66
C ASN A 92 0.17 -9.66 -19.73
N ARG A 93 -0.46 -10.22 -18.69
CA ARG A 93 -1.93 -10.33 -18.58
C ARG A 93 -2.56 -9.12 -17.90
N LEU A 94 -1.75 -8.17 -17.46
CA LEU A 94 -2.21 -6.88 -16.94
C LEU A 94 -2.53 -5.97 -18.12
N ALA A 95 -3.82 -5.78 -18.41
CA ALA A 95 -4.27 -5.03 -19.59
C ALA A 95 -3.95 -3.52 -19.51
N SER A 96 -3.91 -2.96 -18.30
CA SER A 96 -3.67 -1.53 -18.09
C SER A 96 -2.18 -1.23 -17.90
N PRO A 97 -1.57 -0.33 -18.69
CA PRO A 97 -0.17 0.08 -18.50
C PRO A 97 0.05 0.74 -17.14
N VAL A 98 -0.97 1.41 -16.59
CA VAL A 98 -0.93 2.01 -15.24
C VAL A 98 -0.78 0.92 -14.18
N VAL A 99 -1.53 -0.18 -14.31
CA VAL A 99 -1.42 -1.32 -13.38
C VAL A 99 -0.08 -2.03 -13.54
N HIS A 100 0.39 -2.20 -14.77
CA HIS A 100 1.69 -2.78 -15.03
C HIS A 100 2.81 -1.97 -14.35
N GLN A 101 2.77 -0.64 -14.50
CA GLN A 101 3.71 0.26 -13.84
C GLN A 101 3.58 0.21 -12.31
N ALA A 102 2.36 0.20 -11.77
CA ALA A 102 2.13 0.12 -10.33
C ALA A 102 2.68 -1.18 -9.71
N VAL A 103 2.53 -2.32 -10.40
CA VAL A 103 3.14 -3.60 -9.96
C VAL A 103 4.66 -3.52 -10.05
N HIS A 104 5.20 -2.97 -11.14
CA HIS A 104 6.65 -2.81 -11.29
C HIS A 104 7.24 -1.92 -10.17
N GLU A 105 6.61 -0.79 -9.89
CA GLU A 105 6.99 0.11 -8.79
C GLU A 105 6.84 -0.57 -7.44
N PHE A 106 5.77 -1.33 -7.21
CA PHE A 106 5.59 -2.07 -5.97
C PHE A 106 6.71 -3.09 -5.73
N LEU A 107 7.27 -3.69 -6.78
CA LEU A 107 8.34 -4.68 -6.66
C LEU A 107 9.73 -4.06 -6.55
N HIS A 108 9.97 -2.89 -7.15
CA HIS A 108 11.34 -2.36 -7.30
C HIS A 108 11.58 -0.98 -6.67
N SER A 109 10.54 -0.19 -6.39
CA SER A 109 10.73 1.13 -5.76
C SER A 109 11.16 0.95 -4.32
N ARG A 110 12.21 1.68 -3.92
CA ARG A 110 12.51 1.84 -2.49
C ARG A 110 11.34 2.58 -1.82
N PRO A 111 11.02 2.28 -0.55
CA PRO A 111 10.03 3.05 0.18
C PRO A 111 10.41 4.53 0.13
N LYS A 112 9.60 5.32 -0.58
CA LYS A 112 9.78 6.77 -0.68
C LYS A 112 9.61 7.33 0.72
N ALA A 113 10.60 8.06 1.24
CA ALA A 113 10.42 8.71 2.52
C ALA A 113 9.22 9.67 2.40
N PRO A 114 8.42 9.87 3.46
CA PRO A 114 7.28 10.80 3.42
C PRO A 114 7.67 12.20 2.93
N CYS A 115 8.95 12.55 3.08
CA CYS A 115 9.56 13.83 2.75
C CYS A 115 10.16 13.90 1.32
N ASP A 116 10.26 12.78 0.60
CA ASP A 116 10.87 12.72 -0.74
C ASP A 116 9.88 13.08 -1.86
N CYS A 117 8.64 13.42 -1.50
CA CYS A 117 7.76 14.13 -2.41
C CYS A 117 8.30 15.55 -2.52
N ASP A 118 9.05 15.84 -3.59
CA ASP A 118 9.21 17.21 -4.05
C ASP A 118 7.82 17.85 -4.03
N ASN A 119 7.63 18.82 -3.14
CA ASN A 119 6.52 19.75 -3.20
C ASN A 119 6.75 20.63 -4.43
N THR A 120 6.68 20.05 -5.62
CA THR A 120 6.33 20.78 -6.83
C THR A 120 4.87 21.17 -6.69
N VAL A 121 4.62 22.15 -5.82
CA VAL A 121 3.59 23.14 -6.06
C VAL A 121 3.98 23.68 -7.43
N GLN A 122 3.32 23.18 -8.47
CA GLN A 122 3.24 23.94 -9.70
C GLN A 122 2.59 25.24 -9.27
N SER A 123 3.42 26.26 -9.03
CA SER A 123 3.06 27.66 -8.97
C SER A 123 2.52 28.04 -10.36
N ARG A 124 1.39 27.45 -10.74
CA ARG A 124 0.56 27.95 -11.81
C ARG A 124 -0.04 29.22 -11.25
N SER A 125 0.51 30.33 -11.73
CA SER A 125 0.01 31.69 -11.70
C SER A 125 -1.52 31.74 -11.75
N MET A 126 -2.17 31.60 -10.59
CA MET A 126 -3.63 31.68 -10.43
C MET A 126 -4.00 32.21 -9.04
N GLU A 127 -3.09 32.96 -8.39
CA GLU A 127 -3.30 33.60 -7.09
C GLU A 127 -4.20 34.86 -7.15
N GLU A 128 -4.63 35.30 -8.34
CA GLU A 128 -5.38 36.55 -8.48
C GLU A 128 -6.91 36.41 -8.57
N SER A 129 -7.48 35.19 -8.61
CA SER A 129 -8.93 35.06 -8.91
C SER A 129 -9.77 34.20 -7.97
N LEU A 130 -9.23 33.66 -6.87
CA LEU A 130 -10.00 32.81 -5.94
C LEU A 130 -9.98 33.30 -4.48
N LYS A 131 -9.73 34.60 -4.26
CA LYS A 131 -9.92 35.27 -2.95
C LYS A 131 -11.39 35.52 -2.59
N LEU A 132 -12.36 35.06 -3.37
CA LEU A 132 -13.78 35.19 -3.04
C LEU A 132 -14.41 33.78 -2.99
N SER A 133 -15.00 33.45 -1.84
CA SER A 133 -15.90 32.31 -1.56
C SER A 133 -15.34 30.99 -1.02
N ASN A 134 -14.39 31.03 -0.09
CA ASN A 134 -14.31 29.95 0.91
C ASN A 134 -14.12 30.52 2.32
N PRO A 135 -15.05 30.30 3.27
CA PRO A 135 -14.97 30.87 4.61
C PRO A 135 -14.03 30.11 5.57
N PHE A 136 -13.44 28.99 5.13
CA PHE A 136 -12.51 28.22 5.95
C PHE A 136 -11.18 28.02 5.23
N SER A 137 -10.14 28.56 5.84
CA SER A 137 -8.74 28.31 5.53
C SER A 137 -8.10 27.76 6.79
N PHE A 138 -7.36 26.66 6.69
CA PHE A 138 -6.61 26.09 7.79
C PHE A 138 -5.20 25.76 7.32
N SER A 139 -4.23 26.13 8.15
CA SER A 139 -2.82 25.80 7.98
C SER A 139 -2.36 25.04 9.22
N LEU A 140 -1.72 23.89 9.01
CA LEU A 140 -1.11 23.10 10.08
C LEU A 140 0.33 23.59 10.27
N GLY A 141 0.55 24.42 11.29
CA GLY A 141 1.89 24.77 11.78
C GLY A 141 2.45 23.66 12.68
N SER A 142 3.74 23.39 12.57
CA SER A 142 4.46 22.55 13.53
C SER A 142 4.82 23.40 14.75
N ALA A 143 4.37 23.00 15.94
CA ALA A 143 4.91 23.53 17.19
C ALA A 143 6.27 22.86 17.44
N THR A 144 7.30 23.68 17.71
CA THR A 144 8.60 23.24 18.24
C THR A 144 8.46 22.73 19.66
#